data_AF-A0A353KRZ4-F1
#
_entry.id   AF-A0A353KRZ4-F1
#
_cell.length_a   1.000
_cell.length_b   1.000
_cell.length_c   1.000
_cell.angle_alpha   90.00
_cell.angle_beta   90.00
_cell.angle_gamma   90.00
#
_symmetry.space_group_name_H-M   'P 1'
#
loop_
_entity.id
_entity.type
_entity.pdbx_description
1 polymer ?
#
loop_
_entity_poly.entity_id
_entity_poly.type
_entity_poly.pdbx_seq_one_letter_code
_entity_poly.pdbx_strand_id
1 'polypeptide(L)'
;MRSFAYRQRLRTHRRKVESPRRRYSPRGDLILAVSFIRDLPRGLRLRERTMRHRILITVSTVVVFLLAAFVSFVWLTRVRYVYVKVANDGAENGIYEYAKKTLDENFEGKSFVFVDKNEIETVLRKNPYVEIVSLKKVFPDKIEVELSERKECFSVYDGDKYYFLDNKYHLLRIGAERGGETVTEISLTEVDLDMSSAALGQTVGNKGQNLFTYMTSIYDGLTYAHTIINGIEIDGRRERIYFYTRTGVTMSFRFWTYNSAHRIATARIICDSVKEVEEKYNSCSEYQKKNGFILSLRKDSGEGLEDKATVYWDGTEN
;
A
#
# COMPACT_ATOMS: atom_id res chain seq x y z
N MET A 1 -41.78 36.67 -9.82
CA MET A 1 -42.75 35.59 -9.54
C MET A 1 -42.16 34.70 -8.44
N ARG A 2 -42.43 35.00 -7.17
CA ARG A 2 -43.48 34.40 -6.32
C ARG A 2 -43.43 32.86 -6.26
N SER A 3 -42.94 32.37 -5.10
CA SER A 3 -43.53 31.33 -4.23
C SER A 3 -43.73 29.92 -4.82
N PHE A 4 -43.33 28.82 -4.18
CA PHE A 4 -43.85 28.36 -2.89
C PHE A 4 -42.97 27.22 -2.37
N ALA A 5 -42.79 27.19 -1.05
CA ALA A 5 -42.24 26.07 -0.32
C ALA A 5 -43.16 24.84 -0.41
N TYR A 6 -42.58 23.63 -0.45
CA TYR A 6 -43.26 22.46 0.06
C TYR A 6 -42.29 21.53 0.79
N ARG A 7 -42.34 21.65 2.13
CA ARG A 7 -41.94 20.60 3.08
C ARG A 7 -42.86 19.41 2.87
N GLN A 8 -42.31 18.21 2.73
CA GLN A 8 -42.92 17.04 3.35
C GLN A 8 -41.93 16.24 4.18
N ARG A 9 -42.24 16.24 5.48
CA ARG A 9 -41.78 15.29 6.49
C ARG A 9 -42.40 13.93 6.17
N LEU A 10 -41.58 12.89 6.09
CA LEU A 10 -42.02 11.53 6.39
C LEU A 10 -41.19 11.02 7.56
N ARG A 11 -41.79 11.20 8.75
CA ARG A 11 -41.48 10.51 10.00
C ARG A 11 -42.63 9.54 10.26
N THR A 12 -42.38 8.25 10.14
CA THR A 12 -43.13 7.12 10.73
C THR A 12 -42.32 5.86 10.37
N HIS A 13 -42.12 4.81 11.16
CA HIS A 13 -42.44 4.45 12.52
C HIS A 13 -41.36 3.44 12.94
N ARG A 14 -40.41 3.82 13.80
CA ARG A 14 -39.53 2.84 14.47
C ARG A 14 -40.24 2.42 15.75
N ARG A 15 -40.91 1.27 15.73
CA ARG A 15 -41.47 0.63 16.93
C ARG A 15 -40.32 0.30 17.88
N LYS A 16 -40.17 1.13 18.92
CA LYS A 16 -39.42 0.81 20.12
C LYS A 16 -40.31 -0.11 20.95
N VAL A 17 -39.94 -1.38 21.02
CA VAL A 17 -40.51 -2.31 22.00
C VAL A 17 -39.90 -1.95 23.34
N GLU A 18 -40.53 -1.04 24.05
CA GLU A 18 -40.26 -0.82 25.47
C GLU A 18 -40.92 -1.96 26.25
N SER A 19 -40.09 -2.83 26.80
CA SER A 19 -40.51 -3.81 27.78
C SER A 19 -40.95 -3.09 29.07
N PRO A 20 -42.07 -3.50 29.69
CA PRO A 20 -42.59 -2.84 30.86
C PRO A 20 -41.68 -3.09 32.07
N ARG A 21 -41.02 -2.03 32.55
CA ARG A 21 -40.44 -2.00 33.89
C ARG A 21 -41.58 -2.00 34.91
N ARG A 22 -42.04 -3.20 35.30
CA ARG A 22 -42.81 -3.37 36.53
C ARG A 22 -41.90 -3.07 37.72
N ARG A 23 -42.15 -1.96 38.40
CA ARG A 23 -41.71 -1.76 39.80
C ARG A 23 -42.46 -2.79 40.63
N TYR A 24 -41.81 -3.90 40.94
CA TYR A 24 -42.22 -4.73 42.06
C TYR A 24 -41.54 -4.18 43.30
N SER A 25 -42.33 -3.63 44.21
CA SER A 25 -41.95 -3.32 45.59
C SER A 25 -42.19 -4.60 46.41
N PRO A 26 -41.16 -5.30 46.91
CA PRO A 26 -41.35 -6.38 47.87
C PRO A 26 -41.19 -5.78 49.28
N ARG A 27 -42.20 -5.04 49.72
CA ARG A 27 -42.42 -4.75 51.14
C ARG A 27 -43.86 -5.17 51.43
N GLY A 28 -44.04 -6.42 51.86
CA GLY A 28 -45.37 -6.95 52.17
C GLY A 28 -45.36 -8.37 52.70
N ASP A 29 -44.88 -9.36 51.94
CA ASP A 29 -45.24 -10.76 52.20
C ASP A 29 -44.06 -11.70 52.45
N LEU A 30 -43.13 -11.27 53.30
CA LEU A 30 -42.02 -12.11 53.78
C LEU A 30 -42.12 -12.42 55.29
N ILE A 31 -43.32 -12.35 55.84
CA ILE A 31 -43.59 -12.70 57.26
C ILE A 31 -44.32 -14.05 57.39
N LEU A 32 -44.87 -14.63 56.32
CA LEU A 32 -45.64 -15.88 56.42
C LEU A 32 -44.96 -17.16 55.87
N ALA A 33 -43.77 -17.08 55.29
CA ALA A 33 -43.02 -18.27 54.85
C ALA A 33 -41.92 -18.71 55.85
N VAL A 34 -41.79 -18.04 57.01
CA VAL A 34 -40.76 -18.33 58.00
C VAL A 34 -41.29 -19.20 59.16
N SER A 35 -42.61 -19.40 59.29
CA SER A 35 -43.18 -20.22 60.36
C SER A 35 -43.30 -21.71 60.03
N PHE A 36 -43.15 -22.13 58.76
CA PHE A 36 -43.31 -23.54 58.36
C PHE A 36 -42.01 -24.36 58.27
N ILE A 37 -40.85 -23.73 58.54
CA ILE A 37 -39.55 -24.43 58.60
C ILE A 37 -39.11 -24.60 60.06
N ARG A 38 -40.05 -24.96 60.94
CA ARG A 38 -39.74 -25.28 62.35
C ARG A 38 -39.84 -26.76 62.70
N ASP A 39 -40.45 -27.57 61.83
CA ASP A 39 -40.66 -29.02 62.05
C ASP A 39 -40.02 -29.91 60.97
N LEU A 40 -38.80 -29.58 60.54
CA LEU A 40 -37.96 -30.53 59.81
C LEU A 40 -37.06 -31.30 60.81
N PRO A 41 -37.04 -32.65 60.75
CA PRO A 41 -36.32 -33.48 61.71
C PRO A 41 -34.84 -33.10 61.81
N ARG A 42 -34.35 -32.99 63.05
CA ARG A 42 -33.03 -32.46 63.45
C ARG A 42 -31.82 -33.32 63.00
N GLY A 43 -32.00 -34.26 62.06
CA GLY A 43 -30.97 -35.20 61.60
C GLY A 43 -30.09 -34.74 60.44
N LEU A 44 -30.37 -33.61 59.77
CA LEU A 44 -29.64 -33.20 58.55
C LEU A 44 -28.70 -31.98 58.72
N ARG A 45 -28.64 -31.35 59.90
CA ARG A 45 -27.85 -30.11 60.10
C ARG A 45 -26.35 -30.30 60.32
N LEU A 46 -25.85 -31.53 60.47
CA LEU A 46 -24.41 -31.80 60.52
C LEU A 46 -23.78 -32.07 59.15
N ARG A 47 -24.57 -32.11 58.07
CA ARG A 47 -24.09 -32.43 56.71
C ARG A 47 -23.85 -31.19 55.82
N GLU A 48 -24.21 -29.99 56.26
CA GLU A 48 -24.01 -28.76 55.48
C GLU A 48 -22.60 -28.16 55.60
N ARG A 49 -21.90 -28.38 56.72
CA ARG A 49 -20.51 -27.90 56.88
C ARG A 49 -19.53 -28.69 56.01
N THR A 50 -19.70 -30.00 55.86
CA THR A 50 -18.81 -30.85 55.05
C THR A 50 -18.97 -30.66 53.54
N MET A 51 -20.15 -30.23 53.07
CA MET A 51 -20.44 -29.97 51.65
C MET A 51 -19.74 -28.70 51.13
N ARG A 52 -19.65 -27.65 51.96
CA ARG A 52 -18.96 -26.39 51.60
C ARG A 52 -17.46 -26.60 51.37
N HIS A 53 -16.83 -27.44 52.20
CA HIS A 53 -15.41 -27.77 52.05
C HIS A 53 -15.12 -28.57 50.77
N ARG A 54 -16.02 -29.48 50.37
CA ARG A 54 -15.86 -30.24 49.11
C ARG A 54 -15.97 -29.36 47.88
N ILE A 55 -16.92 -28.43 47.85
CA ILE A 55 -17.08 -27.46 46.75
C ILE A 55 -15.87 -26.54 46.65
N LEU A 56 -15.35 -26.05 47.78
CA LEU A 56 -14.14 -25.19 47.79
C LEU A 56 -12.91 -25.92 47.23
N ILE A 57 -12.72 -27.19 47.58
CA ILE A 57 -11.61 -28.00 47.04
C ILE A 57 -11.78 -28.18 45.52
N THR A 58 -12.98 -28.53 45.04
CA THR A 58 -13.23 -28.69 43.60
C THR A 58 -13.07 -27.38 42.82
N VAL A 59 -13.53 -26.26 43.34
CA VAL A 59 -13.32 -24.94 42.70
C VAL A 59 -11.84 -24.58 42.69
N SER A 60 -11.14 -24.83 43.80
CA SER A 60 -9.69 -24.57 43.89
C SER A 60 -8.90 -25.40 42.88
N THR A 61 -9.19 -26.70 42.73
CA THR A 61 -8.48 -27.55 41.77
C THR A 61 -8.77 -27.13 40.33
N VAL A 62 -10.01 -26.75 40.01
CA VAL A 62 -10.37 -26.23 38.69
C VAL A 62 -9.63 -24.92 38.39
N VAL A 63 -9.54 -24.00 39.35
CA VAL A 63 -8.82 -22.72 39.16
C VAL A 63 -7.32 -22.98 38.94
N VAL A 64 -6.70 -23.85 39.72
CA VAL A 64 -5.27 -24.21 39.54
C VAL A 64 -5.04 -24.85 38.18
N PHE A 65 -5.95 -25.73 37.73
CA PHE A 65 -5.88 -26.34 36.40
C PHE A 65 -6.00 -25.30 35.29
N LEU A 66 -6.93 -24.35 35.40
CA LEU A 66 -7.08 -23.26 34.43
C LEU A 66 -5.85 -22.36 34.37
N LEU A 67 -5.23 -22.05 35.53
CA LEU A 67 -3.99 -21.28 35.59
C LEU A 67 -2.82 -22.04 34.93
N ALA A 68 -2.67 -23.33 35.21
CA ALA A 68 -1.63 -24.15 34.60
C ALA A 68 -1.83 -24.28 33.08
N ALA A 69 -3.07 -24.47 32.63
CA ALA A 69 -3.42 -24.48 31.21
C ALA A 69 -3.13 -23.14 30.54
N PHE A 70 -3.44 -22.02 31.21
CA PHE A 70 -3.16 -20.68 30.71
C PHE A 70 -1.65 -20.43 30.57
N VAL A 71 -0.85 -20.79 31.58
CA VAL A 71 0.62 -20.67 31.52
C VAL A 71 1.20 -21.53 30.39
N SER A 72 0.71 -22.76 30.25
CA SER A 72 1.11 -23.66 29.16
C SER A 72 0.76 -23.08 27.78
N PHE A 73 -0.42 -22.47 27.65
CA PHE A 73 -0.87 -21.82 26.41
C PHE A 73 -0.02 -20.58 26.06
N VAL A 74 0.30 -19.74 27.05
CA VAL A 74 1.18 -18.58 26.85
C VAL A 74 2.59 -19.02 26.44
N TRP A 75 3.09 -20.13 26.98
CA TRP A 75 4.39 -20.69 26.61
C TRP A 75 4.39 -21.27 25.18
N LEU A 76 3.32 -21.98 24.79
CA LEU A 76 3.16 -22.55 23.44
C LEU A 76 3.04 -21.46 22.36
N THR A 77 2.47 -20.30 22.71
CA THR A 77 2.24 -19.19 21.77
C THR A 77 3.41 -18.21 21.71
N ARG A 78 4.64 -18.62 22.06
CA ARG A 78 5.83 -17.80 21.77
C ARG A 78 6.30 -18.02 20.34
N VAL A 79 6.78 -16.97 19.68
CA VAL A 79 7.41 -17.10 18.36
C VAL A 79 8.70 -17.90 18.50
N ARG A 80 8.79 -19.04 17.81
CA ARG A 80 9.98 -19.91 17.81
C ARG A 80 10.63 -20.03 16.45
N TYR A 81 9.84 -19.89 15.39
CA TYR A 81 10.34 -20.08 14.02
C TYR A 81 10.01 -18.85 13.18
N VAL A 82 11.06 -18.25 12.63
CA VAL A 82 10.97 -17.23 11.59
C VAL A 82 11.51 -17.84 10.31
N TYR A 83 10.62 -18.00 9.33
CA TYR A 83 10.95 -18.49 8.00
C TYR A 83 10.95 -17.32 7.02
N VAL A 84 12.10 -17.09 6.40
CA VAL A 84 12.27 -16.06 5.37
C VAL A 84 12.50 -16.77 4.04
N LYS A 85 11.70 -16.44 3.04
CA LYS A 85 11.87 -16.88 1.67
C LYS A 85 12.15 -15.65 0.81
N VAL A 86 13.14 -15.71 -0.07
CA VAL A 86 13.42 -14.65 -1.04
C VAL A 86 13.01 -15.15 -2.42
N ALA A 87 12.16 -14.40 -3.10
CA ALA A 87 11.53 -14.82 -4.35
C ALA A 87 12.43 -14.68 -5.60
N ASN A 88 13.53 -13.94 -5.51
CA ASN A 88 14.47 -13.73 -6.62
C ASN A 88 15.76 -14.54 -6.40
N ASP A 89 16.09 -15.42 -7.36
CA ASP A 89 17.30 -16.28 -7.40
C ASP A 89 18.63 -15.51 -7.52
N GLY A 90 18.58 -14.18 -7.61
CA GLY A 90 19.76 -13.31 -7.69
C GLY A 90 19.85 -12.28 -6.57
N ALA A 91 19.03 -12.42 -5.52
CA ALA A 91 19.17 -11.54 -4.36
C ALA A 91 20.52 -11.81 -3.69
N GLU A 92 21.33 -10.78 -3.50
CA GLU A 92 22.53 -10.92 -2.70
C GLU A 92 22.12 -11.42 -1.29
N ASN A 93 22.93 -12.29 -0.69
CA ASN A 93 22.66 -12.88 0.64
C ASN A 93 22.29 -11.82 1.71
N GLY A 94 22.65 -10.55 1.48
CA GLY A 94 22.38 -9.42 2.37
C GLY A 94 20.91 -9.21 2.74
N ILE A 95 19.93 -9.40 1.83
CA ILE A 95 18.52 -9.16 2.19
C ILE A 95 17.96 -10.27 3.07
N TYR A 96 18.28 -11.52 2.75
CA TYR A 96 17.90 -12.66 3.59
C TYR A 96 18.48 -12.51 4.99
N GLU A 97 19.78 -12.23 5.09
CA GLU A 97 20.47 -12.05 6.37
C GLU A 97 19.91 -10.87 7.17
N TYR A 98 19.71 -9.72 6.50
CA TYR A 98 19.09 -8.55 7.11
C TYR A 98 17.72 -8.89 7.68
N ALA A 99 16.83 -9.48 6.87
CA ALA A 99 15.47 -9.78 7.28
C ALA A 99 15.44 -10.82 8.41
N LYS A 100 16.24 -11.89 8.29
CA LYS A 100 16.32 -12.96 9.29
C LYS A 100 16.80 -12.41 10.63
N LYS A 101 17.93 -11.70 10.64
CA LYS A 101 18.48 -11.05 11.84
C LYS A 101 17.50 -10.08 12.47
N THR A 102 16.91 -9.21 11.65
CA THR A 102 15.96 -8.19 12.11
C THR A 102 14.72 -8.82 12.75
N LEU A 103 14.19 -9.90 12.17
CA LEU A 103 13.02 -10.57 12.70
C LEU A 103 13.33 -11.37 13.97
N ASP A 104 14.47 -12.06 14.01
CA ASP A 104 14.90 -12.81 15.18
C ASP A 104 15.12 -11.85 16.37
N GLU A 105 15.85 -10.75 16.18
CA GLU A 105 16.11 -9.75 17.24
C GLU A 105 14.84 -9.06 17.76
N ASN A 106 13.86 -8.79 16.89
CA ASN A 106 12.67 -8.03 17.26
C ASN A 106 11.48 -8.88 17.69
N PHE A 107 11.38 -10.15 17.25
CA PHE A 107 10.16 -10.95 17.44
C PHE A 107 10.38 -12.34 18.02
N GLU A 108 11.60 -12.90 18.00
CA GLU A 108 11.85 -14.20 18.61
C GLU A 108 11.57 -14.15 20.12
N GLY A 109 10.88 -15.18 20.63
CA GLY A 109 10.51 -15.28 22.05
C GLY A 109 9.37 -14.35 22.49
N LYS A 110 8.93 -13.38 21.68
CA LYS A 110 7.73 -12.59 21.94
C LYS A 110 6.48 -13.47 21.81
N SER A 111 5.42 -13.08 22.51
CA SER A 111 4.13 -13.76 22.42
C SER A 111 3.49 -13.52 21.04
N PHE A 112 3.33 -14.60 20.27
CA PHE A 112 2.76 -14.65 18.92
C PHE A 112 1.39 -13.97 18.82
N VAL A 113 0.57 -14.07 19.86
CA VAL A 113 -0.77 -13.44 19.91
C VAL A 113 -0.67 -11.91 19.85
N PHE A 114 0.39 -11.31 20.40
CA PHE A 114 0.55 -9.86 20.50
C PHE A 114 1.40 -9.26 19.38
N VAL A 115 2.10 -10.07 18.58
CA VAL A 115 2.88 -9.58 17.44
C VAL A 115 1.93 -9.11 16.33
N ASP A 116 1.95 -7.82 15.98
CA ASP A 116 1.19 -7.29 14.86
C ASP A 116 1.95 -7.49 13.53
N LYS A 117 1.22 -7.80 12.46
CA LYS A 117 1.77 -7.79 11.10
C LYS A 117 2.30 -6.41 10.71
N ASN A 118 1.62 -5.34 11.11
CA ASN A 118 2.04 -3.97 10.78
C ASN A 118 3.39 -3.62 11.42
N GLU A 119 3.65 -4.12 12.63
CA GLU A 119 4.94 -3.94 13.31
C GLU A 119 6.05 -4.64 12.53
N ILE A 120 5.82 -5.88 12.09
CA ILE A 120 6.76 -6.64 11.26
C ILE A 120 7.07 -5.89 9.97
N GLU A 121 6.05 -5.42 9.26
CA GLU A 121 6.24 -4.66 8.02
C GLU A 121 7.04 -3.38 8.26
N THR A 122 6.74 -2.64 9.32
CA THR A 122 7.44 -1.39 9.66
C THR A 122 8.91 -1.62 9.92
N VAL A 123 9.25 -2.69 10.65
CA VAL A 123 10.64 -3.02 10.96
C VAL A 123 11.39 -3.44 9.69
N LEU A 124 10.79 -4.27 8.83
CA LEU A 124 11.42 -4.71 7.59
C LEU A 124 11.61 -3.57 6.58
N ARG A 125 10.62 -2.70 6.43
CA ARG A 125 10.64 -1.53 5.52
C ARG A 125 11.67 -0.45 5.90
N LYS A 126 12.35 -0.58 7.05
CA LYS A 126 13.51 0.28 7.37
C LYS A 126 14.63 0.14 6.34
N ASN A 127 14.74 -1.01 5.69
CA ASN A 127 15.60 -1.17 4.52
C ASN A 127 14.77 -0.88 3.24
N PRO A 128 15.09 0.18 2.48
CA PRO A 128 14.33 0.59 1.30
C PRO A 128 14.32 -0.43 0.17
N TYR A 129 15.32 -1.32 0.11
CA TYR A 129 15.47 -2.35 -0.91
C TYR A 129 14.58 -3.58 -0.66
N VAL A 130 13.94 -3.68 0.50
CA VAL A 130 13.09 -4.81 0.86
C VAL A 130 11.66 -4.57 0.37
N GLU A 131 11.20 -5.41 -0.55
CA GLU A 131 9.79 -5.53 -0.92
C GLU A 131 9.17 -6.75 -0.23
N ILE A 132 8.07 -6.54 0.49
CA ILE A 132 7.34 -7.61 1.16
C ILE A 132 6.30 -8.16 0.17
N VAL A 133 6.50 -9.41 -0.27
CA VAL A 133 5.59 -10.10 -1.20
C VAL A 133 4.44 -10.73 -0.44
N SER A 134 4.74 -11.40 0.67
CA SER A 134 3.72 -12.05 1.52
C SER A 134 4.18 -12.11 2.97
N LEU A 135 3.24 -11.81 3.89
CA LEU A 135 3.45 -11.91 5.33
C LEU A 135 2.35 -12.78 5.98
N LYS A 136 2.75 -13.96 6.45
CA LYS A 136 1.84 -14.94 7.07
C LYS A 136 2.28 -15.24 8.50
N LYS A 137 1.28 -15.29 9.38
CA LYS A 137 1.41 -15.76 10.76
C LYS A 137 0.78 -17.15 10.81
N VAL A 138 1.59 -18.18 11.03
CA VAL A 138 1.13 -19.57 11.10
C VAL A 138 1.12 -19.99 12.56
N PHE A 139 -0.09 -20.14 13.11
CA PHE A 139 -0.30 -20.57 14.50
C PHE A 139 0.25 -21.99 14.71
N PRO A 140 0.87 -22.32 15.86
CA PRO A 140 0.95 -21.51 17.08
C PRO A 140 2.13 -20.53 17.19
N ASP A 141 3.21 -20.72 16.44
CA ASP A 141 4.52 -20.15 16.79
C ASP A 141 5.38 -19.67 15.60
N LYS A 142 4.85 -19.61 14.37
CA LYS A 142 5.65 -19.35 13.17
C LYS A 142 5.30 -18.07 12.43
N ILE A 143 6.32 -17.32 12.03
CA ILE A 143 6.21 -16.17 11.13
C ILE A 143 6.86 -16.55 9.80
N GLU A 144 6.10 -16.47 8.71
CA GLU A 144 6.57 -16.71 7.35
C GLU A 144 6.55 -15.39 6.58
N VAL A 145 7.70 -15.01 6.05
CA VAL A 145 7.88 -13.80 5.27
C VAL A 145 8.46 -14.18 3.92
N GLU A 146 7.78 -13.79 2.85
CA GLU A 146 8.29 -13.85 1.49
C GLU A 146 8.68 -12.44 1.06
N LEU A 147 9.93 -12.30 0.64
CA LEU A 147 10.57 -11.03 0.31
C LEU A 147 11.05 -11.03 -1.14
N SER A 148 11.16 -9.85 -1.71
CA SER A 148 11.79 -9.57 -2.99
C SER A 148 12.75 -8.40 -2.83
N GLU A 149 13.84 -8.44 -3.59
CA GLU A 149 14.78 -7.32 -3.70
C GLU A 149 14.28 -6.31 -4.72
N ARG A 150 14.16 -5.04 -4.32
CA ARG A 150 13.95 -3.94 -5.25
C ARG A 150 15.24 -3.63 -5.97
N LYS A 151 15.16 -3.49 -7.28
CA LYS A 151 16.30 -3.12 -8.13
C LYS A 151 16.20 -1.66 -8.51
N GLU A 152 17.36 -1.00 -8.61
CA GLU A 152 17.45 0.35 -9.15
C GLU A 152 17.13 0.31 -10.64
N CYS A 153 16.06 0.99 -11.03
CA CYS A 153 15.61 1.09 -12.42
C CYS A 153 15.81 2.49 -12.98
N PHE A 154 15.65 3.51 -12.13
CA PHE A 154 15.78 4.91 -12.54
C PHE A 154 16.75 5.66 -11.65
N SER A 155 17.39 6.67 -12.22
CA SER A 155 18.13 7.70 -11.50
C SER A 155 17.60 9.06 -11.91
N VAL A 156 17.14 9.86 -10.95
CA VAL A 156 16.64 11.23 -11.18
C VAL A 156 17.70 12.20 -10.70
N TYR A 157 18.14 13.10 -11.59
CA TYR A 157 19.08 14.17 -11.23
C TYR A 157 18.32 15.47 -10.98
N ASP A 158 18.52 16.08 -9.81
CA ASP A 158 17.88 17.35 -9.43
C ASP A 158 18.78 18.58 -9.58
N GLY A 159 20.03 18.39 -10.04
CA GLY A 159 21.04 19.44 -10.13
C GLY A 159 22.14 19.36 -9.06
N ASP A 160 21.94 18.60 -7.98
CA ASP A 160 22.94 18.36 -6.93
C ASP A 160 23.17 16.86 -6.70
N LYS A 161 22.10 16.06 -6.65
CA LYS A 161 22.16 14.65 -6.27
C LYS A 161 21.39 13.75 -7.24
N TYR A 162 21.74 12.48 -7.20
CA TYR A 162 21.03 11.41 -7.89
C TYR A 162 20.12 10.66 -6.91
N TYR A 163 18.85 10.58 -7.26
CA TYR A 163 17.82 9.84 -6.54
C TYR A 163 17.53 8.54 -7.28
N PHE A 164 17.78 7.41 -6.62
CA PHE A 164 17.65 6.09 -7.24
C PHE A 164 16.27 5.51 -6.92
N LEU A 165 15.52 5.18 -7.96
CA LEU A 165 14.15 4.67 -7.85
C LEU A 165 14.04 3.24 -8.36
N ASP A 166 13.10 2.48 -7.79
CA ASP A 166 12.68 1.18 -8.33
C ASP A 166 11.70 1.32 -9.52
N ASN A 167 11.27 0.18 -10.06
CA ASN A 167 10.28 0.13 -11.16
C ASN A 167 8.88 0.66 -10.78
N LYS A 168 8.61 0.87 -9.49
CA LYS A 168 7.37 1.46 -8.97
C LYS A 168 7.62 2.88 -8.43
N TYR A 169 8.75 3.48 -8.80
CA TYR A 169 9.15 4.84 -8.43
C TYR A 169 9.33 5.06 -6.92
N HIS A 170 9.65 4.01 -6.14
CA HIS A 170 10.06 4.15 -4.74
C HIS A 170 11.52 4.59 -4.63
N LEU A 171 11.79 5.57 -3.78
CA LEU A 171 13.14 6.04 -3.51
C LEU A 171 13.93 4.99 -2.70
N LEU A 172 15.00 4.45 -3.28
CA LEU A 172 15.85 3.43 -2.64
C LEU A 172 17.05 4.05 -1.92
N ARG A 173 17.76 4.96 -2.59
CA ARG A 173 18.90 5.68 -2.04
C ARG A 173 19.11 7.03 -2.72
N ILE A 174 19.96 7.85 -2.11
CA ILE A 174 20.45 9.12 -2.65
C ILE A 174 21.96 9.02 -2.77
N GLY A 175 22.53 9.44 -3.91
CA GLY A 175 23.97 9.38 -4.19
C GLY A 175 24.47 10.62 -4.91
N ALA A 176 25.79 10.78 -4.96
CA ALA A 176 26.46 11.87 -5.68
C ALA A 176 26.83 11.51 -7.13
N GLU A 177 26.83 10.22 -7.46
CA GLU A 177 27.27 9.72 -8.76
C GLU A 177 26.09 9.18 -9.56
N ARG A 178 26.22 9.27 -10.89
CA ARG A 178 25.27 8.69 -11.84
C ARG A 178 25.15 7.17 -11.64
N GLY A 179 23.97 6.63 -11.90
CA GLY A 179 23.75 5.18 -11.93
C GLY A 179 24.61 4.46 -12.98
N GLY A 180 24.75 3.14 -12.80
CA GLY A 180 25.38 2.28 -13.80
C GLY A 180 24.57 2.22 -15.10
N GLU A 181 25.14 1.59 -16.13
CA GLU A 181 24.57 1.53 -17.49
C GLU A 181 23.16 0.91 -17.57
N THR A 182 22.78 0.09 -16.58
CA THR A 182 21.47 -0.57 -16.53
C THR A 182 20.36 0.31 -15.95
N VAL A 183 20.71 1.48 -15.39
CA VAL A 183 19.78 2.40 -14.73
C VAL A 183 19.42 3.52 -15.69
N THR A 184 18.13 3.68 -15.99
CA THR A 184 17.64 4.74 -16.88
C THR A 184 17.74 6.09 -16.19
N GLU A 185 18.37 7.06 -16.84
CA GLU A 185 18.47 8.42 -16.31
C GLU A 185 17.22 9.24 -16.66
N ILE A 186 16.71 9.97 -15.67
CA ILE A 186 15.61 10.94 -15.78
C ILE A 186 16.20 12.32 -15.50
N SER A 187 16.29 13.14 -16.55
CA SER A 187 16.70 14.54 -16.46
C SER A 187 15.49 15.44 -16.26
N LEU A 188 15.60 16.40 -15.34
CA LEU A 188 14.54 17.37 -15.04
C LEU A 188 15.03 18.79 -15.37
N THR A 189 14.30 19.46 -16.26
CA THR A 189 14.57 20.86 -16.62
C THR A 189 13.36 21.73 -16.27
N GLU A 190 13.52 22.67 -15.33
CA GLU A 190 12.44 23.59 -14.90
C GLU A 190 11.16 22.86 -14.43
N VAL A 191 11.30 21.69 -13.80
CA VAL A 191 10.19 20.90 -13.24
C VAL A 191 10.14 21.05 -11.73
N ASP A 192 8.99 21.44 -11.19
CA ASP A 192 8.73 21.44 -9.75
C ASP A 192 8.42 20.01 -9.27
N LEU A 193 9.48 19.27 -8.94
CA LEU A 193 9.42 17.96 -8.32
C LEU A 193 10.21 18.00 -7.02
N ASP A 194 9.50 18.07 -5.89
CA ASP A 194 10.15 18.03 -4.57
C ASP A 194 10.62 16.61 -4.24
N MET A 195 11.86 16.33 -4.61
CA MET A 195 12.58 15.10 -4.25
C MET A 195 13.11 15.14 -2.82
N SER A 196 13.25 16.34 -2.23
CA SER A 196 13.89 16.54 -0.94
C SER A 196 13.03 16.08 0.25
N SER A 197 11.70 16.12 0.10
CA SER A 197 10.76 15.63 1.12
C SER A 197 10.46 14.13 1.03
N ALA A 198 10.93 13.44 -0.01
CA ALA A 198 10.71 12.01 -0.17
C ALA A 198 11.58 11.20 0.81
N ALA A 199 10.94 10.48 1.73
CA ALA A 199 11.62 9.53 2.59
C ALA A 199 12.00 8.25 1.81
N LEU A 200 13.09 7.60 2.21
CA LEU A 200 13.48 6.32 1.62
C LEU A 200 12.34 5.28 1.77
N GLY A 201 12.16 4.48 0.74
CA GLY A 201 11.11 3.47 0.60
C GLY A 201 9.75 4.02 0.15
N GLN A 202 9.56 5.34 0.07
CA GLN A 202 8.31 5.97 -0.37
C GLN A 202 8.28 6.22 -1.87
N THR A 203 7.09 6.16 -2.46
CA THR A 203 6.87 6.48 -3.87
C THR A 203 7.02 7.98 -4.10
N VAL A 204 7.82 8.32 -5.11
CA VAL A 204 8.06 9.69 -5.55
C VAL A 204 7.05 10.11 -6.61
N GLY A 205 6.66 11.39 -6.61
CA GLY A 205 5.94 12.00 -7.74
C GLY A 205 4.47 11.62 -7.92
N ASN A 206 3.92 10.68 -7.16
CA ASN A 206 2.56 10.14 -7.38
C ASN A 206 1.42 10.99 -6.77
N LYS A 207 1.65 12.28 -6.53
CA LYS A 207 0.68 13.21 -5.91
C LYS A 207 0.40 14.38 -6.84
N GLY A 208 -0.51 14.17 -7.79
CA GLY A 208 -1.08 15.24 -8.60
C GLY A 208 -0.83 15.10 -10.10
N GLN A 209 -1.27 16.12 -10.83
CA GLN A 209 -1.23 16.20 -12.29
C GLN A 209 -0.02 17.05 -12.70
N ASN A 210 1.16 16.44 -12.65
CA ASN A 210 2.41 17.04 -13.09
C ASN A 210 3.04 16.19 -14.21
N LEU A 211 4.07 16.74 -14.86
CA LEU A 211 4.75 16.05 -15.96
C LEU A 211 5.42 14.75 -15.54
N PHE A 212 5.86 14.63 -14.27
CA PHE A 212 6.42 13.37 -13.76
C PHE A 212 5.36 12.27 -13.70
N THR A 213 4.15 12.55 -13.22
CA THR A 213 3.03 11.60 -13.23
C THR A 213 2.65 11.18 -14.66
N TYR A 214 2.71 12.11 -15.62
CA TYR A 214 2.45 11.78 -17.02
C TYR A 214 3.58 10.93 -17.60
N MET A 215 4.83 11.21 -17.25
CA MET A 215 5.99 10.40 -17.63
C MET A 215 5.84 8.96 -17.14
N THR A 216 5.51 8.76 -15.86
CA THR A 216 5.33 7.41 -15.30
C THR A 216 4.16 6.69 -15.98
N SER A 217 3.05 7.39 -16.24
CA SER A 217 1.90 6.83 -16.96
C SER A 217 2.25 6.42 -18.40
N ILE A 218 3.08 7.20 -19.09
CA ILE A 218 3.53 6.87 -20.44
C ILE A 218 4.48 5.67 -20.40
N TYR A 219 5.46 5.70 -19.50
CA TYR A 219 6.45 4.63 -19.37
C TYR A 219 5.79 3.28 -19.05
N ASP A 220 4.85 3.27 -18.09
CA ASP A 220 4.10 2.06 -17.71
C ASP A 220 3.16 1.57 -18.82
N GLY A 221 2.77 2.46 -19.74
CA GLY A 221 1.94 2.13 -20.90
C GLY A 221 2.70 1.46 -22.05
N LEU A 222 4.03 1.55 -22.07
CA LEU A 222 4.87 0.94 -23.10
C LEU A 222 5.20 -0.53 -22.74
N THR A 223 4.93 -1.45 -23.66
CA THR A 223 5.05 -2.90 -23.40
C THR A 223 6.48 -3.32 -23.02
N TYR A 224 7.48 -2.69 -23.66
CA TYR A 224 8.88 -3.05 -23.49
C TYR A 224 9.75 -1.86 -23.03
N ALA A 225 9.17 -0.94 -22.25
CA ALA A 225 9.82 0.31 -21.83
C ALA A 225 11.28 0.11 -21.35
N HIS A 226 11.51 -0.87 -20.47
CA HIS A 226 12.82 -1.18 -19.88
C HIS A 226 13.88 -1.70 -20.87
N THR A 227 13.47 -2.21 -22.04
CA THR A 227 14.41 -2.68 -23.07
C THR A 227 14.64 -1.64 -24.15
N ILE A 228 13.62 -0.82 -24.45
CA ILE A 228 13.66 0.14 -25.55
C ILE A 228 14.16 1.51 -25.10
N ILE A 229 13.89 1.96 -23.87
CA ILE A 229 14.26 3.29 -23.37
C ILE A 229 15.66 3.27 -22.76
N ASN A 230 16.45 4.29 -23.08
CA ASN A 230 17.78 4.53 -22.56
C ASN A 230 17.85 5.76 -21.64
N GLY A 231 17.00 6.75 -21.88
CA GLY A 231 16.97 7.97 -21.10
C GLY A 231 15.63 8.68 -21.23
N ILE A 232 15.32 9.51 -20.25
CA ILE A 232 14.09 10.28 -20.18
C ILE A 232 14.46 11.72 -19.84
N GLU A 233 13.85 12.69 -20.52
CA GLU A 233 13.96 14.10 -20.19
C GLU A 233 12.57 14.70 -20.01
N ILE A 234 12.39 15.44 -18.93
CA ILE A 234 11.17 16.20 -18.65
C ILE A 234 11.51 17.69 -18.71
N ASP A 235 10.97 18.36 -19.71
CA ASP A 235 11.12 19.80 -19.92
C ASP A 235 9.83 20.52 -19.46
N GLY A 236 9.91 21.10 -18.27
CA GLY A 236 8.82 21.86 -17.66
C GLY A 236 8.51 23.16 -18.41
N ARG A 237 9.50 23.78 -19.04
CA ARG A 237 9.34 25.03 -19.80
C ARG A 237 8.54 24.82 -21.08
N ARG A 238 8.80 23.71 -21.78
CA ARG A 238 8.12 23.35 -23.03
C ARG A 238 6.90 22.46 -22.81
N GLU A 239 6.64 22.06 -21.57
CA GLU A 239 5.64 21.05 -21.19
C GLU A 239 5.77 19.78 -22.05
N ARG A 240 7.00 19.26 -22.12
CA ARG A 240 7.34 18.12 -22.98
C ARG A 240 8.04 17.03 -22.19
N ILE A 241 7.81 15.79 -22.62
CA ILE A 241 8.49 14.61 -22.12
C ILE A 241 9.12 13.92 -23.32
N TYR A 242 10.42 13.65 -23.21
CA TYR A 242 11.22 12.97 -24.21
C TYR A 242 11.65 11.61 -23.68
N PHE A 243 11.45 10.57 -24.48
CA PHE A 243 11.96 9.23 -24.23
C PHE A 243 12.96 8.90 -25.33
N TYR A 244 14.23 8.78 -24.95
CA TYR A 244 15.31 8.42 -25.84
C TYR A 244 15.42 6.90 -25.90
N THR A 245 15.22 6.32 -27.08
CA THR A 245 15.34 4.87 -27.25
C THR A 245 16.80 4.45 -27.44
N ARG A 246 17.11 3.19 -27.13
CA ARG A 246 18.42 2.57 -27.42
C ARG A 246 18.72 2.49 -28.91
N THR A 247 17.70 2.55 -29.75
CA THR A 247 17.85 2.50 -31.21
C THR A 247 18.20 3.86 -31.82
N GLY A 248 18.02 4.96 -31.09
CA GLY A 248 18.27 6.33 -31.55
C GLY A 248 17.00 7.13 -31.88
N VAL A 249 15.81 6.52 -31.77
CA VAL A 249 14.54 7.25 -31.91
C VAL A 249 14.28 8.05 -30.65
N THR A 250 13.79 9.28 -30.81
CA THR A 250 13.23 10.05 -29.71
C THR A 250 11.71 10.06 -29.81
N MET A 251 11.02 9.61 -28.76
CA MET A 251 9.57 9.76 -28.63
C MET A 251 9.30 11.00 -27.78
N SER A 252 8.54 11.96 -28.31
CA SER A 252 8.21 13.21 -27.66
C SER A 252 6.71 13.34 -27.44
N PHE A 253 6.33 13.71 -26.21
CA PHE A 253 4.96 13.94 -25.80
C PHE A 253 4.81 15.39 -25.37
N ARG A 254 3.98 16.18 -26.05
CA ARG A 254 3.79 17.62 -25.78
C ARG A 254 2.43 17.88 -25.15
N PHE A 255 2.43 18.39 -23.92
CA PHE A 255 1.25 18.61 -23.07
C PHE A 255 0.67 20.03 -23.14
N TRP A 256 1.29 20.90 -23.92
CA TRP A 256 0.95 22.31 -23.97
C TRP A 256 -0.48 22.57 -24.44
N THR A 257 -1.16 23.50 -23.77
CA THR A 257 -2.50 23.98 -24.14
C THR A 257 -2.66 25.46 -23.83
N TYR A 258 -3.38 26.19 -24.68
CA TYR A 258 -3.73 27.59 -24.44
C TYR A 258 -4.72 27.76 -23.28
N ASN A 259 -5.53 26.73 -23.00
CA ASN A 259 -6.56 26.79 -21.97
C ASN A 259 -6.21 25.87 -20.80
N SER A 260 -5.87 26.47 -19.66
CA SER A 260 -5.54 25.72 -18.44
C SER A 260 -6.66 24.77 -18.00
N ALA A 261 -7.92 25.08 -18.31
CA ALA A 261 -9.06 24.21 -18.02
C ALA A 261 -9.02 22.89 -18.80
N HIS A 262 -8.33 22.85 -19.94
CA HIS A 262 -8.21 21.66 -20.78
C HIS A 262 -6.94 20.85 -20.50
N ARG A 263 -6.03 21.32 -19.64
CA ARG A 263 -4.73 20.68 -19.38
C ARG A 263 -4.87 19.21 -18.99
N ILE A 264 -5.84 18.91 -18.12
CA ILE A 264 -6.13 17.55 -17.65
C ILE A 264 -6.60 16.65 -18.80
N ALA A 265 -7.52 17.16 -19.62
CA ALA A 265 -8.07 16.43 -20.75
C ALA A 265 -7.00 16.19 -21.81
N THR A 266 -6.19 17.20 -22.12
CA THR A 266 -5.06 17.11 -23.04
C THR A 266 -4.05 16.07 -22.55
N ALA A 267 -3.66 16.11 -21.28
CA ALA A 267 -2.72 15.13 -20.73
C ALA A 267 -3.27 13.70 -20.80
N ARG A 268 -4.55 13.51 -20.50
CA ARG A 268 -5.20 12.19 -20.63
C ARG A 268 -5.15 11.68 -22.07
N ILE A 269 -5.55 12.52 -23.04
CA ILE A 269 -5.54 12.15 -24.47
C ILE A 269 -4.12 11.75 -24.92
N ILE A 270 -3.11 12.49 -24.48
CA ILE A 270 -1.71 12.20 -24.81
C ILE A 270 -1.25 10.89 -24.16
N CYS A 271 -1.55 10.66 -22.87
CA CYS A 271 -1.23 9.40 -22.21
C CYS A 271 -1.97 8.21 -22.83
N ASP A 272 -3.20 8.41 -23.31
CA ASP A 272 -3.98 7.36 -23.98
C ASP A 272 -3.40 7.01 -25.38
N SER A 273 -2.61 7.91 -25.98
CA SER A 273 -1.96 7.72 -27.30
C SER A 273 -0.70 6.84 -27.29
N VAL A 274 -0.24 6.40 -26.12
CA VAL A 274 1.04 5.69 -25.95
C VAL A 274 1.12 4.43 -26.82
N LYS A 275 0.01 3.70 -26.96
CA LYS A 275 -0.05 2.52 -27.83
C LYS A 275 0.14 2.87 -29.30
N GLU A 276 -0.45 3.97 -29.76
CA GLU A 276 -0.28 4.44 -31.15
C GLU A 276 1.16 4.87 -31.41
N VAL A 277 1.81 5.50 -30.43
CA VAL A 277 3.25 5.84 -30.48
C VAL A 277 4.11 4.57 -30.54
N GLU A 278 3.81 3.56 -29.72
CA GLU A 278 4.51 2.28 -29.71
C GLU A 278 4.34 1.51 -31.04
N GLU A 279 3.11 1.44 -31.56
CA GLU A 279 2.83 0.86 -32.88
C GLU A 279 3.59 1.60 -33.99
N LYS A 280 3.63 2.94 -33.94
CA LYS A 280 4.38 3.75 -34.89
C LYS A 280 5.88 3.45 -34.80
N TYR A 281 6.44 3.39 -33.60
CA TYR A 281 7.84 3.01 -33.38
C TYR A 281 8.16 1.62 -33.94
N ASN A 282 7.29 0.64 -33.69
CA ASN A 282 7.46 -0.72 -34.19
C ASN A 282 7.36 -0.81 -35.71
N SER A 283 6.58 0.07 -36.35
CA SER A 283 6.47 0.17 -37.81
C SER A 283 7.68 0.82 -38.49
N CYS A 284 8.59 1.45 -37.74
CA CYS A 284 9.75 2.13 -38.30
C CYS A 284 10.79 1.14 -38.84
N SER A 285 11.33 1.44 -40.02
CA SER A 285 12.49 0.74 -40.57
C SER A 285 13.75 0.94 -39.72
N GLU A 286 14.76 0.10 -39.89
CA GLU A 286 16.06 0.26 -39.21
C GLU A 286 16.72 1.62 -39.47
N TYR A 287 16.60 2.14 -40.70
CA TYR A 287 17.08 3.47 -41.04
C TYR A 287 16.35 4.56 -40.25
N GLN A 288 15.03 4.47 -40.19
CA GLN A 288 14.20 5.38 -39.40
C GLN A 288 14.55 5.30 -37.92
N LYS A 289 14.75 4.09 -37.39
CA LYS A 289 15.07 3.89 -35.98
C LYS A 289 16.38 4.55 -35.55
N LYS A 290 17.33 4.75 -36.47
CA LYS A 290 18.63 5.35 -36.17
C LYS A 290 18.57 6.84 -35.80
N ASN A 291 17.68 7.62 -36.43
CA ASN A 291 17.64 9.09 -36.32
C ASN A 291 16.20 9.62 -36.22
N GLY A 292 15.31 8.81 -35.68
CA GLY A 292 13.88 9.03 -35.73
C GLY A 292 13.34 10.00 -34.71
N PHE A 293 12.27 10.70 -35.06
CA PHE A 293 11.49 11.47 -34.09
C PHE A 293 10.01 11.11 -34.23
N ILE A 294 9.39 10.70 -33.11
CA ILE A 294 7.95 10.44 -33.02
C ILE A 294 7.36 11.48 -32.10
N LEU A 295 6.42 12.27 -32.61
CA LEU A 295 5.76 13.32 -31.84
C LEU A 295 4.31 12.96 -31.59
N SER A 296 3.90 12.93 -30.32
CA SER A 296 2.51 12.90 -29.88
C SER A 296 2.11 14.25 -29.30
N LEU A 297 1.06 14.84 -29.85
CA LEU A 297 0.46 16.09 -29.39
C LEU A 297 -1.04 16.10 -29.64
N ARG A 298 -1.75 16.95 -28.90
CA ARG A 298 -3.15 17.27 -29.21
C ARG A 298 -3.20 18.44 -30.18
N LYS A 299 -3.98 18.31 -31.25
CA LYS A 299 -4.22 19.38 -32.22
C LYS A 299 -5.48 20.16 -31.83
N ASP A 300 -5.32 21.45 -31.53
CA ASP A 300 -6.46 22.35 -31.42
C ASP A 300 -6.85 22.81 -32.84
N SER A 301 -7.76 22.07 -33.50
CA SER A 301 -8.43 22.57 -34.69
C SER A 301 -9.40 23.67 -34.25
N GLY A 302 -9.22 24.92 -34.69
CA GLY A 302 -10.02 26.07 -34.25
C GLY A 302 -11.56 26.00 -34.41
N GLU A 303 -12.12 24.87 -34.86
CA GLU A 303 -13.56 24.59 -34.98
C GLU A 303 -14.07 23.53 -33.99
N GLY A 304 -13.24 23.03 -33.08
CA GLY A 304 -13.63 22.01 -32.11
C GLY A 304 -12.42 21.27 -31.56
N LEU A 305 -12.54 20.77 -30.33
CA LEU A 305 -11.51 19.96 -29.72
C LEU A 305 -11.43 18.60 -30.43
N GLU A 306 -10.28 18.26 -31.01
CA GLU A 306 -10.03 16.85 -31.38
C GLU A 306 -9.86 16.04 -30.09
N ASP A 307 -10.58 14.93 -30.01
CA ASP A 307 -10.55 13.97 -28.89
C ASP A 307 -9.45 12.91 -29.06
N LYS A 308 -8.47 13.16 -29.94
CA LYS A 308 -7.36 12.25 -30.23
C LYS A 308 -6.04 13.01 -30.28
N ALA A 309 -4.98 12.36 -29.83
CA ALA A 309 -3.63 12.83 -30.11
C ALA A 309 -3.30 12.49 -31.56
N THR A 310 -2.44 13.29 -32.19
CA THR A 310 -1.88 12.94 -33.49
C THR A 310 -0.43 12.53 -33.35
N VAL A 311 -0.11 11.37 -33.90
CA VAL A 311 1.24 10.79 -33.90
C VAL A 311 1.87 10.99 -35.27
N TYR A 312 2.98 11.73 -35.31
CA TYR A 312 3.72 11.99 -36.55
C TYR A 312 5.12 11.41 -36.49
N TRP A 313 5.62 11.02 -37.67
CA TRP A 313 7.05 10.80 -37.88
C TRP A 313 7.65 12.09 -38.43
N ASP A 314 8.55 12.70 -37.69
CA ASP A 314 9.32 13.84 -38.17
C ASP A 314 10.73 13.35 -38.48
N GLY A 315 11.10 13.34 -39.76
CA GLY A 315 12.43 12.91 -40.19
C GLY A 315 13.42 14.00 -39.80
N THR A 316 14.15 13.78 -38.70
CA THR A 316 15.13 14.68 -38.05
C THR A 316 14.54 15.96 -37.46
N GLU A 317 14.56 16.08 -36.12
CA GLU A 317 14.44 17.35 -35.38
C GLU A 317 15.70 18.18 -35.74
N ASN A 318 15.57 19.16 -36.64
CA ASN A 318 16.57 20.21 -36.81
C ASN A 318 16.00 21.54 -36.33
#